data_AF-A0AAX4L313-F1
#
_entry.id   AF-A0AAX4L313-F1
#
_cell.length_a   1.000
_cell.length_b   1.000
_cell.length_c   1.000
_cell.angle_alpha   90.00
_cell.angle_beta   90.00
_cell.angle_gamma   90.00
#
_symmetry.space_group_name_H-M   'P 1'
#
loop_
_entity.id
_entity.type
_entity.pdbx_description
1 polymer ?
#
loop_
_entity_poly.entity_id
_entity_poly.type
_entity_poly.pdbx_seq_one_letter_code
_entity_poly.pdbx_strand_id
1 'polypeptide(L)' 'MDEEKIKELLEYYKEAREIRRKYADWNFIKSQPENIRRALEYYIETGDFRGAAKMAGMSVDEFIEFSKEKANIPTV' A
#
# COMPACT_ATOMS: atom_id res chain seq x y z
N MET A 1 8.38 16.44 -21.16
CA MET A 1 7.32 15.72 -20.43
C MET A 1 6.20 16.72 -20.26
N ASP A 2 5.04 16.48 -20.87
CA ASP A 2 3.97 17.48 -20.96
C ASP A 2 3.42 17.75 -19.55
N GLU A 3 3.36 19.02 -19.12
CA GLU A 3 2.95 19.40 -17.75
C GLU A 3 1.58 18.84 -17.37
N GLU A 4 0.67 18.75 -18.34
CA GLU A 4 -0.65 18.17 -18.18
C GLU A 4 -0.60 16.68 -17.82
N LYS A 5 0.26 15.89 -18.48
CA LYS A 5 0.47 14.46 -18.17
C LYS A 5 1.05 14.26 -16.76
N ILE A 6 1.92 15.17 -16.31
CA ILE A 6 2.46 15.12 -14.95
C ILE A 6 1.34 15.34 -13.94
N LYS A 7 0.47 16.31 -14.19
CA LYS A 7 -0.68 16.61 -13.32
C LYS A 7 -1.65 15.43 -13.24
N GLU A 8 -2.01 14.83 -14.38
CA GLU A 8 -2.86 13.65 -14.42
C GLU A 8 -2.26 12.48 -13.63
N LEU A 9 -0.96 12.23 -13.80
CA LEU A 9 -0.26 11.16 -13.08
C LEU A 9 -0.24 11.41 -11.56
N LEU A 10 -0.04 12.67 -11.14
CA LEU A 10 -0.07 13.04 -9.72
C LEU A 10 -1.46 12.84 -9.10
N GLU A 11 -2.52 13.21 -9.82
CA GLU A 11 -3.90 13.00 -9.34
C GLU A 11 -4.20 11.50 -9.25
N TYR A 12 -3.81 10.70 -10.26
CA TYR A 12 -3.94 9.24 -10.22
C TYR A 12 -3.28 8.64 -8.97
N TYR A 13 -2.02 9.00 -8.68
CA TYR A 13 -1.33 8.49 -7.49
C TYR A 13 -1.99 8.91 -6.18
N LYS A 14 -2.54 10.12 -6.13
CA LYS A 14 -3.27 10.64 -4.97
C LYS A 14 -4.56 9.87 -4.75
N GLU A 15 -5.37 9.67 -5.79
CA GLU A 15 -6.59 8.87 -5.74
C GLU A 15 -6.31 7.43 -5.32
N ALA A 16 -5.29 6.79 -5.90
CA ALA A 16 -4.88 5.43 -5.54
C ALA A 16 -4.45 5.33 -4.06
N ARG A 17 -3.74 6.32 -3.53
CA ARG A 17 -3.40 6.40 -2.10
C ARG A 17 -4.66 6.55 -1.24
N GLU A 18 -5.57 7.44 -1.60
CA GLU A 18 -6.82 7.68 -0.86
C GLU A 18 -7.70 6.44 -0.81
N ILE A 19 -7.84 5.72 -1.92
CA ILE A 19 -8.54 4.43 -1.97
C ILE A 19 -7.92 3.45 -0.97
N ARG A 20 -6.60 3.27 -1.01
CA ARG A 20 -5.94 2.32 -0.11
C ARG A 20 -6.10 2.68 1.36
N ARG A 21 -5.96 3.97 1.70
CA ARG A 21 -6.21 4.46 3.07
C ARG A 21 -7.65 4.24 3.51
N LYS A 22 -8.62 4.48 2.63
CA LYS A 22 -10.06 4.43 2.95
C LYS A 22 -10.52 3.01 3.26
N TYR A 23 -10.03 2.02 2.51
CA TYR A 23 -10.48 0.63 2.63
C TYR A 23 -9.64 -0.22 3.58
N ALA A 24 -8.39 0.17 3.85
CA ALA A 24 -7.51 -0.56 4.76
C ALA A 24 -8.14 -0.78 6.15
N ASP A 25 -8.02 -1.99 6.67
CA ASP A 25 -8.33 -2.32 8.05
C ASP A 25 -7.23 -1.81 8.98
N TRP A 26 -7.36 -0.55 9.39
CA TRP A 26 -6.43 0.11 10.29
C TRP A 26 -6.34 -0.55 11.67
N ASN A 27 -7.38 -1.24 12.14
CA ASN A 27 -7.33 -1.94 13.42
C ASN A 27 -6.42 -3.17 13.31
N PHE A 28 -6.59 -3.96 12.25
CA PHE A 28 -5.69 -5.06 11.93
C PHE A 28 -4.24 -4.57 11.78
N ILE A 29 -4.01 -3.55 10.95
CA ILE A 29 -2.68 -2.97 10.70
C ILE A 29 -2.00 -2.55 12.00
N LYS A 30 -2.70 -1.80 12.86
CA LYS A 30 -2.15 -1.30 14.14
C LYS A 30 -1.84 -2.41 15.14
N SER A 31 -2.51 -3.56 15.04
CA SER A 31 -2.26 -4.74 15.88
C SER A 31 -1.06 -5.59 15.45
N GLN A 32 -0.50 -5.34 14.25
CA GLN A 32 0.63 -6.11 13.74
C GLN A 32 1.94 -5.75 14.44
N PRO A 33 2.94 -6.66 14.43
CA PRO A 33 4.31 -6.33 14.80
C PRO A 33 4.85 -5.13 14.01
N GLU A 34 5.77 -4.38 14.62
CA GLU A 34 6.26 -3.09 14.09
C GLU A 34 6.75 -3.15 12.64
N ASN A 35 7.46 -4.22 12.26
CA ASN A 35 7.96 -4.40 10.90
C ASN A 35 6.83 -4.58 9.87
N ILE A 36 5.83 -5.39 10.20
CA ILE A 36 4.67 -5.64 9.34
C ILE A 36 3.78 -4.40 9.26
N ARG A 37 3.53 -3.74 10.39
CA ARG A 37 2.75 -2.49 10.43
C ARG A 37 3.39 -1.44 9.51
N ARG A 38 4.70 -1.21 9.64
CA ARG A 38 5.42 -0.25 8.80
C ARG A 38 5.38 -0.63 7.31
N ALA A 39 5.47 -1.91 6.98
CA ALA A 39 5.38 -2.37 5.60
C ALA A 39 3.98 -2.10 5.00
N LEU A 40 2.91 -2.37 5.75
CA LEU A 40 1.53 -2.10 5.32
C LEU A 40 1.27 -0.60 5.17
N GLU A 41 1.70 0.22 6.13
CA GLU A 41 1.59 1.68 6.05
C GLU A 41 2.39 2.23 4.86
N TYR A 42 3.62 1.75 4.66
CA TYR A 42 4.43 2.12 3.50
C TYR A 42 3.75 1.76 2.19
N TYR A 43 3.17 0.55 2.10
CA TYR A 43 2.42 0.15 0.92
C TYR A 43 1.29 1.13 0.67
N ILE A 44 0.40 1.36 1.64
CA ILE A 44 -0.74 2.30 1.56
C ILE A 44 -0.33 3.68 1.02
N GLU A 45 0.78 4.22 1.51
CA GLU A 45 1.25 5.56 1.10
C GLU A 45 1.85 5.60 -0.31
N THR A 46 2.56 4.54 -0.73
CA THR A 46 3.45 4.62 -1.90
C THR A 46 2.96 3.85 -3.11
N GLY A 47 2.26 2.73 -2.91
CA GLY A 47 1.97 1.79 -4.02
C GLY A 47 3.05 0.74 -4.21
N ASP A 48 4.19 0.87 -3.55
CA ASP A 48 5.31 -0.03 -3.75
C ASP A 48 5.18 -1.29 -2.90
N PHE A 49 4.47 -2.27 -3.44
CA PHE A 49 4.33 -3.59 -2.83
C PHE A 49 5.65 -4.37 -2.78
N ARG A 50 6.62 -4.09 -3.65
CA ARG A 50 7.93 -4.79 -3.64
C ARG A 50 8.80 -4.30 -2.50
N GLY A 51 8.88 -2.98 -2.32
CA GLY A 51 9.52 -2.35 -1.17
C GLY A 51 8.87 -2.80 0.14
N ALA A 52 7.53 -2.81 0.17
CA ALA A 52 6.78 -3.27 1.33
C ALA A 52 7.03 -4.75 1.66
N ALA A 53 6.99 -5.65 0.67
CA ALA A 53 7.29 -7.07 0.87
C ALA A 53 8.69 -7.28 1.44
N LYS A 54 9.69 -6.56 0.90
CA LYS A 54 11.06 -6.57 1.42
C LYS A 54 11.15 -6.08 2.87
N MET A 55 10.42 -5.02 3.23
CA MET A 55 10.35 -4.52 4.61
C MET A 55 9.68 -5.51 5.57
N ALA A 56 8.66 -6.22 5.08
CA ALA A 56 7.94 -7.26 5.84
C ALA A 56 8.77 -8.55 6.00
N GLY A 57 9.81 -8.75 5.18
CA GLY A 57 10.55 -10.01 5.12
C GLY A 57 9.77 -11.13 4.43
N MET A 58 8.80 -10.77 3.58
CA MET A 58 7.93 -11.68 2.85
C MET A 58 8.31 -11.75 1.37
N SER A 59 7.89 -12.82 0.70
CA SER A 59 7.86 -12.79 -0.77
C SER A 59 6.83 -11.77 -1.28
N VAL A 60 6.97 -11.33 -2.53
CA VAL A 60 6.04 -10.37 -3.12
C VAL A 60 4.62 -10.91 -3.16
N ASP A 61 4.45 -12.15 -3.58
CA ASP A 61 3.13 -12.78 -3.70
C ASP A 61 2.47 -12.95 -2.32
N GLU A 62 3.24 -13.41 -1.33
CA GLU A 62 2.80 -13.53 0.06
C GLU A 62 2.36 -12.17 0.64
N PHE A 63 3.14 -11.11 0.41
CA PHE A 63 2.77 -9.79 0.90
C PHE A 63 1.50 -9.25 0.25
N ILE A 64 1.34 -9.44 -1.07
CA ILE A 64 0.13 -9.00 -1.78
C ILE A 64 -1.10 -9.73 -1.23
N GLU A 65 -1.04 -11.06 -1.13
CA GLU A 65 -2.13 -11.87 -0.56
C GLU A 65 -2.43 -11.45 0.88
N PHE A 66 -1.41 -11.30 1.72
CA PHE A 66 -1.56 -10.84 3.10
C PHE A 66 -2.21 -9.46 3.20
N SER A 67 -1.73 -8.49 2.41
CA SER A 67 -2.24 -7.12 2.42
C SER A 67 -3.71 -7.03 1.98
N LYS A 68 -4.11 -7.88 1.03
CA LYS A 68 -5.47 -7.91 0.50
C LYS A 68 -6.41 -8.68 1.43
N GLU A 69 -6.07 -9.91 1.77
CA GLU A 69 -6.95 -10.84 2.47
C GLU A 69 -7.04 -10.55 3.99
N LYS A 70 -6.00 -9.94 4.58
CA LYS A 70 -5.96 -9.64 6.02
C LYS A 70 -6.12 -8.17 6.35
N ALA A 71 -5.46 -7.29 5.59
CA ALA A 71 -5.47 -5.86 5.86
C ALA A 71 -6.48 -5.08 4.99
N ASN A 72 -7.23 -5.76 4.11
CA ASN A 72 -8.23 -5.15 3.21
C ASN A 72 -7.68 -3.97 2.39
N ILE A 73 -6.41 -4.04 1.97
CA ILE A 73 -5.79 -3.00 1.14
C ILE A 73 -6.02 -3.32 -0.34
N PRO A 74 -6.76 -2.50 -1.10
CA PRO A 74 -6.95 -2.70 -2.53
C PRO A 74 -5.64 -2.60 -3.33
N THR A 75 -5.54 -3.37 -4.41
CA THR A 75 -4.44 -3.27 -5.39
C THR A 75 -4.86 -2.27 -6.48
N VAL A 76 -4.44 -1.01 -6.33
CA VAL A 76 -4.74 0.13 -7.22
C VAL A 76 -3.53 1.03 -7.40
#